data_AF-A0A964ENS2-F1
#
_entry.id   AF-A0A964ENS2-F1
#
_cell.length_a   1.000
_cell.length_b   1.000
_cell.length_c   1.000
_cell.angle_alpha   90.00
_cell.angle_beta   90.00
_cell.angle_gamma   90.00
#
_symmetry.space_group_name_H-M   'P 1'
#
loop_
_entity.id
_entity.type
_entity.pdbx_description
1 polymer ?
#
loop_
_entity_poly.entity_id
_entity_poly.type
_entity_poly.pdbx_seq_one_letter_code
_entity_poly.pdbx_strand_id
1 'polypeptide(L)'
;MMILVGPCSLALLFTLGCGPNLHVLRERDQGVPFDYCRAGANGGLDVVVSNNGSRAVAATTHTKITWQTGETKVLSTPPIAAGGSVVVGPFLVPMPCTRTGDCEFDISVDDDNAVSESNESDNVVHGLCPN
;
A
#
# COMPACT_ATOMS: atom_id res chain seq x y z
N MET A 1 25.15 26.84 22.37
CA MET A 1 24.26 27.16 21.23
C MET A 1 23.60 25.86 20.80
N MET A 2 22.35 25.69 21.21
CA MET A 2 21.57 24.46 21.04
C MET A 2 21.14 24.39 19.57
N ILE A 3 21.64 23.42 18.80
CA ILE A 3 21.20 23.20 17.43
C ILE A 3 19.84 22.50 17.51
N LEU A 4 18.77 23.25 17.31
CA LEU A 4 17.44 22.71 17.07
C LEU A 4 17.46 21.97 15.73
N VAL A 5 17.48 20.65 15.76
CA VAL A 5 17.15 19.79 14.62
C VAL A 5 15.62 19.73 14.53
N GLY A 6 15.03 20.68 13.79
CA GLY A 6 13.61 20.68 13.43
C GLY A 6 13.40 20.02 12.05
N PRO A 7 12.23 19.40 11.79
CA PRO A 7 12.10 18.34 10.80
C PRO A 7 12.21 18.90 9.38
N CYS A 8 13.08 18.28 8.58
CA CYS A 8 13.16 18.37 7.12
C CYS A 8 13.06 19.79 6.53
N SER A 9 13.82 20.75 7.06
CA SER A 9 13.86 22.12 6.50
C SER A 9 14.98 22.28 5.47
N LEU A 10 14.55 22.35 4.20
CA LEU A 10 15.01 23.31 3.19
C LEU A 10 16.52 23.46 2.94
N ALA A 11 17.29 22.37 2.79
CA ALA A 11 18.57 22.40 2.09
C ALA A 11 19.07 20.96 1.80
N LEU A 12 18.74 20.42 0.63
CA LEU A 12 19.52 19.50 -0.21
C LEU A 12 18.54 18.78 -1.13
N LEU A 13 18.61 19.09 -2.42
CA LEU A 13 17.70 18.55 -3.44
C LEU A 13 17.93 17.07 -3.77
N PHE A 14 18.93 16.37 -3.21
CA PHE A 14 19.22 14.97 -3.58
C PHE A 14 19.95 14.15 -2.48
N THR A 15 19.48 14.13 -1.23
CA THR A 15 20.03 13.20 -0.23
C THR A 15 18.95 12.36 0.45
N LEU A 16 18.88 11.10 0.03
CA LEU A 16 18.69 9.90 0.86
C LEU A 16 17.66 10.03 2.00
N GLY A 17 16.40 9.70 1.72
CA GLY A 17 15.39 9.39 2.76
C GLY A 17 14.34 10.46 3.05
N CYS A 18 14.37 11.61 2.35
CA CYS A 18 13.40 12.70 2.54
C CYS A 18 12.38 12.78 1.39
N GLY A 19 11.71 11.67 1.10
CA GLY A 19 10.63 11.56 0.11
C GLY A 19 9.33 11.02 0.73
N PRO A 20 8.23 10.99 -0.03
CA PRO A 20 7.14 10.06 0.26
C PRO A 20 7.65 8.61 0.22
N ASN A 21 6.96 7.72 0.93
CA ASN A 21 7.29 6.30 0.94
C ASN A 21 6.03 5.49 1.19
N LEU A 22 5.36 5.14 0.11
CA LEU A 22 4.18 4.33 0.04
C LEU A 22 4.55 2.85 0.18
N HIS A 23 3.78 2.15 0.99
CA HIS A 23 3.88 0.70 1.12
C HIS A 23 2.55 0.17 1.59
N VAL A 24 2.35 -1.12 1.41
CA VAL A 24 1.16 -1.79 1.95
C VAL A 24 1.42 -2.15 3.41
N LEU A 25 0.51 -1.77 4.31
CA LEU A 25 0.53 -2.21 5.69
C LEU A 25 -0.09 -3.59 5.82
N ARG A 26 0.59 -4.46 6.58
CA ARG A 26 -0.02 -5.66 7.14
C ARG A 26 -0.79 -5.28 8.40
N GLU A 27 -2.12 -5.27 8.34
CA GLU A 27 -2.94 -5.17 9.55
C GLU A 27 -2.79 -6.49 10.35
N ARG A 28 -2.15 -6.42 11.51
CA ARG A 28 -2.19 -7.48 12.52
C ARG A 28 -3.39 -7.26 13.43
N ASP A 29 -4.59 -7.42 12.89
CA ASP A 29 -5.77 -7.60 13.72
C ASP A 29 -6.29 -9.02 13.49
N GLN A 30 -6.52 -9.74 14.59
CA GLN A 30 -7.20 -11.05 14.68
C GLN A 30 -6.37 -12.33 14.78
N GLY A 31 -5.03 -12.27 14.89
CA GLY A 31 -4.24 -13.48 15.20
C GLY A 31 -4.29 -14.58 14.13
N VAL A 32 -4.71 -14.23 12.91
CA VAL A 32 -4.60 -15.08 11.73
C VAL A 32 -3.15 -15.02 11.22
N PRO A 33 -2.49 -16.15 10.93
CA PRO A 33 -1.03 -16.13 10.83
C PRO A 33 -0.46 -15.51 9.55
N PHE A 34 -1.25 -15.14 8.53
CA PHE A 34 -0.69 -14.67 7.25
C PHE A 34 -1.55 -13.61 6.52
N ASP A 35 -0.87 -12.48 6.25
CA ASP A 35 -1.02 -11.54 5.13
C ASP A 35 -2.16 -10.53 5.00
N TYR A 36 -1.96 -9.65 4.02
CA TYR A 36 -2.71 -8.46 3.57
C TYR A 36 -4.21 -8.65 3.37
N CYS A 37 -4.78 -9.80 3.77
CA CYS A 37 -6.17 -10.16 3.62
C CYS A 37 -7.07 -9.55 4.70
N ARG A 38 -7.36 -8.25 4.57
CA ARG A 38 -8.40 -7.59 5.37
C ARG A 38 -9.74 -7.71 4.65
N ALA A 39 -10.68 -8.45 5.23
CA ALA A 39 -12.04 -8.54 4.70
C ALA A 39 -12.77 -7.20 4.84
N GLY A 40 -13.10 -6.58 3.70
CA GLY A 40 -13.97 -5.42 3.61
C GLY A 40 -15.45 -5.80 3.79
N ALA A 41 -16.28 -4.80 4.04
CA ALA A 41 -17.70 -4.97 4.40
C ALA A 41 -18.55 -5.76 3.38
N ASN A 42 -18.08 -5.89 2.14
CA ASN A 42 -18.77 -6.59 1.04
C ASN A 42 -18.17 -7.96 0.70
N GLY A 43 -17.29 -8.51 1.56
CA GLY A 43 -16.58 -9.76 1.28
C GLY A 43 -15.46 -9.63 0.25
N GLY A 44 -15.04 -8.39 -0.06
CA GLY A 44 -13.85 -8.10 -0.84
C GLY A 44 -12.63 -7.86 0.05
N LEU A 45 -11.47 -7.70 -0.58
CA LEU A 45 -10.20 -7.39 0.06
C LEU A 45 -10.02 -5.86 0.18
N ASP A 46 -9.80 -5.36 1.39
CA ASP A 46 -9.41 -3.98 1.65
C ASP A 46 -7.89 -3.91 1.83
N VAL A 47 -7.23 -2.98 1.15
CA VAL A 47 -5.78 -2.79 1.21
C VAL A 47 -5.48 -1.53 1.99
N VAL A 48 -4.64 -1.62 3.03
CA VAL A 48 -4.18 -0.43 3.76
C VAL A 48 -2.88 0.06 3.14
N VAL A 49 -2.93 1.23 2.53
CA VAL A 49 -1.75 1.88 1.94
C VAL A 49 -1.27 2.95 2.91
N SER A 50 0.03 2.95 3.25
CA SER A 50 0.62 3.92 4.16
C SER A 50 1.78 4.66 3.54
N ASN A 51 1.87 5.95 3.85
CA ASN A 51 3.03 6.78 3.57
C ASN A 51 3.86 6.93 4.84
N ASN A 52 4.91 6.13 5.04
CA ASN A 52 5.87 6.29 6.16
C ASN A 52 6.99 7.29 5.83
N GLY A 53 6.94 7.94 4.66
CA GLY A 53 7.84 9.01 4.27
C GLY A 53 7.58 10.32 5.01
N SER A 54 8.55 11.24 4.90
CA SER A 54 8.48 12.56 5.55
C SER A 54 7.75 13.63 4.73
N ARG A 55 7.31 13.29 3.51
CA ARG A 55 6.53 14.17 2.62
C ARG A 55 5.19 13.55 2.27
N ALA A 56 4.17 14.39 2.13
CA ALA A 56 2.87 13.97 1.67
C ALA A 56 2.89 13.56 0.19
N VAL A 57 2.07 12.59 -0.16
CA VAL A 57 1.66 12.30 -1.53
C VAL A 57 0.41 13.13 -1.82
N ALA A 58 0.55 14.18 -2.62
CA ALA A 58 -0.54 15.11 -2.92
C ALA A 58 -1.37 14.71 -4.14
N ALA A 59 -0.83 13.82 -4.99
CA ALA A 59 -1.51 13.29 -6.17
C ALA A 59 -2.32 12.04 -5.82
N THR A 60 -3.33 11.75 -6.63
CA THR A 60 -3.96 10.42 -6.66
C THR A 60 -3.03 9.47 -7.42
N THR A 61 -2.74 8.32 -6.83
CA THR A 61 -1.98 7.23 -7.48
C THR A 61 -2.87 5.99 -7.69
N HIS A 62 -2.30 4.88 -8.15
CA HIS A 62 -3.05 3.65 -8.36
C HIS A 62 -2.53 2.49 -7.51
N THR A 63 -3.44 1.76 -6.88
CA THR A 63 -3.15 0.45 -6.28
C THR A 63 -3.70 -0.64 -7.18
N LYS A 64 -2.85 -1.57 -7.60
CA LYS A 64 -3.22 -2.73 -8.41
C LYS A 64 -3.12 -4.00 -7.58
N ILE A 65 -4.10 -4.88 -7.74
CA ILE A 65 -4.04 -6.27 -7.29
C ILE A 65 -4.02 -7.16 -8.53
N THR A 66 -3.10 -8.13 -8.54
CA THR A 66 -3.03 -9.20 -9.52
C THR A 66 -3.22 -10.53 -8.81
N TRP A 67 -4.32 -11.22 -9.10
CA TRP A 67 -4.60 -12.55 -8.56
C TRP A 67 -3.79 -13.60 -9.32
N GLN A 68 -3.44 -14.73 -8.69
CA GLN A 68 -2.79 -15.86 -9.38
C GLN A 68 -3.60 -16.41 -10.58
N THR A 69 -4.91 -16.12 -10.61
CA THR A 69 -5.77 -16.44 -11.74
C THR A 69 -5.45 -15.61 -13.00
N GLY A 70 -4.57 -14.62 -12.88
CA GLY A 70 -4.27 -13.61 -13.89
C GLY A 70 -5.24 -12.43 -13.90
N GLU A 71 -6.31 -12.48 -13.11
CA GLU A 71 -7.25 -11.37 -12.99
C GLU A 71 -6.57 -10.19 -12.30
N THR A 72 -6.74 -9.00 -12.86
CA THR A 72 -6.14 -7.77 -12.34
C THR A 72 -7.23 -6.76 -12.04
N LYS A 73 -7.10 -6.07 -10.90
CA LYS A 73 -7.96 -4.94 -10.55
C LYS A 73 -7.13 -3.76 -10.09
N VAL A 74 -7.47 -2.58 -10.60
CA VAL A 74 -6.83 -1.32 -10.23
C VAL A 74 -7.88 -0.42 -9.58
N LEU A 75 -7.53 0.18 -8.44
CA LEU A 75 -8.31 1.22 -7.76
C LEU A 75 -7.44 2.44 -7.51
N SER A 76 -8.07 3.61 -7.42
CA SER A 76 -7.38 4.86 -7.10
C SER A 76 -6.99 4.92 -5.62
N THR A 77 -5.75 5.28 -5.34
CA THR A 77 -5.26 5.63 -4.02
C THR A 77 -5.36 7.15 -3.85
N PRO A 78 -6.15 7.65 -2.89
CA PRO A 78 -6.26 9.08 -2.66
C PRO A 78 -4.94 9.66 -2.10
N PRO A 79 -4.76 10.99 -2.13
CA PRO A 79 -3.62 11.66 -1.49
C PRO A 79 -3.42 11.22 -0.03
N ILE A 80 -2.17 10.97 0.36
CA ILE A 80 -1.80 10.50 1.70
C ILE A 80 -0.81 11.48 2.34
N ALA A 81 -1.19 12.03 3.49
CA ALA A 81 -0.29 12.87 4.28
C ALA A 81 0.98 12.11 4.71
N ALA A 82 2.06 12.83 5.05
CA ALA A 82 3.25 12.22 5.64
C ALA A 82 2.89 11.48 6.95
N GLY A 83 3.36 10.24 7.09
CA GLY A 83 3.00 9.35 8.21
C GLY A 83 1.55 8.83 8.18
N GLY A 84 0.77 9.15 7.15
CA GLY A 84 -0.64 8.78 7.04
C GLY A 84 -0.86 7.38 6.47
N SER A 85 -2.11 6.93 6.53
CA SER A 85 -2.58 5.72 5.83
C SER A 85 -4.02 5.89 5.34
N VAL A 86 -4.38 5.14 4.31
CA VAL A 86 -5.72 5.10 3.72
C VAL A 86 -6.10 3.66 3.41
N VAL A 87 -7.39 3.38 3.40
CA VAL A 87 -7.93 2.08 2.95
C VAL A 87 -8.35 2.21 1.49
N VAL A 88 -7.84 1.31 0.65
CA VAL A 88 -8.19 1.17 -0.77
C VAL A 88 -8.95 -0.15 -0.93
N GLY A 89 -10.22 -0.07 -1.29
CA GLY A 89 -11.07 -1.24 -1.42
C GLY A 89 -12.55 -0.87 -1.61
N PRO A 90 -13.41 -1.89 -1.82
CA PRO A 90 -13.06 -3.30 -1.83
C PRO A 90 -12.53 -3.76 -3.20
N PHE A 91 -11.47 -4.59 -3.17
CA PHE A 91 -11.08 -5.41 -4.31
C PHE A 91 -11.89 -6.71 -4.29
N LEU A 92 -12.69 -6.94 -5.32
CA LEU A 92 -13.49 -8.16 -5.39
C LEU A 92 -12.58 -9.37 -5.62
N VAL A 93 -12.76 -10.39 -4.79
CA VAL A 93 -12.04 -11.67 -4.92
C VAL A 93 -12.67 -12.48 -6.06
N PRO A 94 -11.89 -12.95 -7.04
CA PRO A 94 -12.41 -13.75 -8.16
C PRO A 94 -13.15 -15.00 -7.69
N MET A 95 -14.20 -15.40 -8.41
CA MET A 95 -14.99 -16.59 -8.06
C MET A 95 -14.19 -17.91 -7.92
N PRO A 96 -13.17 -18.22 -8.75
CA PRO A 96 -12.33 -19.40 -8.49
C PRO A 96 -11.60 -19.32 -7.13
N CYS A 97 -11.22 -18.12 -6.72
CA CYS A 97 -10.55 -17.86 -5.45
C CYS A 97 -11.47 -17.98 -4.24
N THR A 98 -12.72 -17.52 -4.35
CA THR A 98 -13.69 -17.67 -3.25
C THR A 98 -14.14 -19.11 -3.04
N ARG A 99 -13.90 -20.01 -4.00
CA ARG A 99 -14.27 -21.43 -3.92
C ARG A 99 -13.16 -22.31 -3.32
N THR A 100 -11.90 -22.02 -3.64
CA THR A 100 -10.74 -22.78 -3.13
C THR A 100 -10.16 -22.17 -1.86
N GLY A 101 -10.31 -20.85 -1.70
CA GLY A 101 -9.86 -20.00 -0.60
C GLY A 101 -8.40 -20.08 -0.23
N ASP A 102 -7.55 -20.43 -1.19
CA ASP A 102 -6.10 -20.27 -1.10
C ASP A 102 -5.62 -19.52 -2.35
N CYS A 103 -6.18 -18.33 -2.61
CA CYS A 103 -5.70 -17.51 -3.72
C CYS A 103 -4.66 -16.52 -3.24
N GLU A 104 -3.44 -16.74 -3.70
CA GLU A 104 -2.40 -15.74 -3.61
C GLU A 104 -2.68 -14.58 -4.58
N PHE A 105 -2.12 -13.44 -4.26
CA PHE A 105 -2.19 -12.22 -5.05
C PHE A 105 -0.97 -11.36 -4.79
N ASP A 106 -0.63 -10.53 -5.77
CA ASP A 106 0.34 -9.46 -5.64
C ASP A 106 -0.39 -8.11 -5.57
N ILE A 107 0.01 -7.25 -4.65
CA ILE A 107 -0.43 -5.86 -4.57
C ILE A 107 0.73 -4.97 -4.96
N SER A 108 0.51 -4.04 -5.90
CA SER A 108 1.43 -2.93 -6.18
C SER A 108 0.75 -1.59 -5.86
N VAL A 109 1.45 -0.74 -5.12
CA VAL A 109 1.06 0.65 -4.82
C VAL A 109 1.85 1.60 -5.71
N ASP A 110 1.22 2.70 -6.13
CA ASP A 110 1.78 3.60 -7.15
C ASP A 110 2.16 2.84 -8.42
N ASP A 111 1.23 2.00 -8.91
CA ASP A 111 1.48 1.10 -10.04
C ASP A 111 1.89 1.81 -11.33
N ASP A 112 1.53 3.09 -11.45
CA ASP A 112 1.88 4.00 -12.54
C ASP A 112 3.21 4.74 -12.32
N ASN A 113 3.89 4.51 -11.19
CA ASN A 113 5.11 5.20 -10.78
C ASN A 113 4.93 6.74 -10.83
N ALA A 114 3.76 7.22 -10.40
CA ALA A 114 3.37 8.61 -10.48
C ALA A 114 4.01 9.48 -9.40
N VAL A 115 4.48 8.86 -8.31
CA VAL A 115 5.18 9.50 -7.21
C VAL A 115 6.61 8.98 -7.20
N SER A 116 7.60 9.89 -7.14
CA SER A 116 8.96 9.47 -6.85
C SER A 116 9.13 9.35 -5.34
N GLU A 117 9.48 8.16 -4.90
CA GLU A 117 9.54 7.76 -3.51
C GLU A 117 10.98 7.66 -3.02
N SER A 118 11.16 7.65 -1.70
CA SER A 118 12.48 7.38 -1.11
C SER A 118 12.90 5.91 -1.23
N ASN A 119 11.94 5.01 -1.37
CA ASN A 119 12.14 3.59 -1.62
C ASN A 119 11.05 3.15 -2.60
N GLU A 120 11.46 2.69 -3.79
CA GLU A 120 10.53 2.19 -4.82
C GLU A 120 10.35 0.65 -4.72
N SER A 121 11.06 0.01 -3.78
CA SER A 121 11.15 -1.46 -3.72
C SER A 121 10.20 -2.10 -2.70
N ASP A 122 9.53 -1.31 -1.87
CA ASP A 122 8.52 -1.75 -0.90
C ASP A 122 7.06 -1.52 -1.35
N ASN A 123 6.90 -1.10 -2.60
CA ASN A 123 5.60 -0.85 -3.21
C ASN A 123 4.87 -2.13 -3.63
N VAL A 124 5.58 -3.26 -3.69
CA VAL A 124 5.03 -4.55 -4.12
C VAL A 124 5.06 -5.56 -2.99
N VAL A 125 3.92 -6.19 -2.74
CA VAL A 125 3.78 -7.21 -1.72
C VAL A 125 3.03 -8.41 -2.26
N HIS A 126 3.43 -9.59 -1.82
CA HIS A 126 2.72 -10.84 -2.07
C HIS A 126 1.86 -11.17 -0.86
N GLY A 127 0.62 -11.62 -1.09
CA GLY A 127 -0.33 -11.97 -0.04
C GLY A 127 -1.19 -13.17 -0.39
N LEU A 128 -1.85 -13.71 0.62
CA LEU A 128 -2.80 -14.82 0.53
C LEU A 128 -4.03 -14.48 1.37
N CYS A 129 -5.21 -14.84 0.88
CA CYS A 129 -6.42 -14.90 1.69
C CYS A 129 -6.71 -16.36 2.05
N PRO A 130 -6.38 -16.83 3.27
CA PRO A 130 -6.67 -18.19 3.69
C PRO A 130 -8.17 -18.39 3.94
N ASN A 131 -8.63 -19.62 3.68
CA ASN A 131 -10.00 -20.10 3.91
C ASN A 131 -10.32 -20.31 5.40
#